data_AF-B2GL84-F1
#
_entry.id   AF-B2GL84-F1
#
_cell.length_a   1.000
_cell.length_b   1.000
_cell.length_c   1.000
_cell.angle_alpha   90.00
_cell.angle_beta   90.00
_cell.angle_gamma   90.00
#
_symmetry.space_group_name_H-M   'P 1'
#
loop_
_entity.id
_entity.type
_entity.pdbx_description
1 polymer ?
#
loop_
_entity_poly.entity_id
_entity_poly.type
_entity_poly.pdbx_seq_one_letter_code
_entity_poly.pdbx_strand_id
1 'polypeptide(L)' 'MTYDAQTRLYVTKRRAEGRNDREIRRCIKHYLARHVYRNLNATTPSVNGS' A
#
# COMPACT_ATOMS: atom_id res chain seq x y z
N MET A 1 -11.60 -0.84 -3.92
CA MET A 1 -11.39 -2.19 -3.35
C MET A 1 -12.11 -3.29 -4.12
N THR A 2 -12.88 -2.98 -5.16
CA THR A 2 -13.76 -3.97 -5.83
C THR A 2 -13.09 -4.65 -7.03
N TYR A 3 -12.14 -3.99 -7.68
CA TYR A 3 -11.60 -4.41 -8.98
C TYR A 3 -10.40 -5.35 -8.90
N ASP A 4 -9.61 -5.29 -7.82
CA ASP A 4 -8.44 -6.14 -7.65
C ASP A 4 -8.74 -7.29 -6.66
N ALA A 5 -8.53 -8.53 -7.11
CA ALA A 5 -8.81 -9.72 -6.32
C ALA A 5 -7.92 -9.81 -5.06
N GLN A 6 -6.65 -9.37 -5.15
CA GLN A 6 -5.73 -9.39 -4.02
C GLN A 6 -6.15 -8.40 -2.93
N THR A 7 -6.56 -7.20 -3.33
CA THR A 7 -7.11 -6.18 -2.44
C THR A 7 -8.36 -6.70 -1.73
N ARG A 8 -9.23 -7.47 -2.41
CA ARG A 8 -10.42 -8.07 -1.79
C ARG A 8 -10.06 -9.11 -0.73
N LEU A 9 -9.14 -10.02 -1.04
CA LEU A 9 -8.66 -11.02 -0.08
C LEU A 9 -8.05 -10.36 1.15
N TYR A 10 -7.25 -9.31 0.95
CA TYR A 10 -6.67 -8.53 2.04
C TYR A 10 -7.75 -7.84 2.90
N VAL A 11 -8.77 -7.23 2.27
CA VAL A 11 -9.90 -6.63 2.99
C VAL A 11 -10.65 -7.67 3.82
N THR A 12 -10.96 -8.83 3.25
CA THR A 12 -11.65 -9.92 3.96
C THR A 12 -10.84 -10.38 5.16
N LYS A 13 -9.53 -10.62 4.98
CA LYS A 13 -8.63 -10.99 6.08
C LYS A 13 -8.63 -9.94 7.19
N ARG A 14 -8.47 -8.66 6.85
CA ARG A 14 -8.41 -7.58 7.85
C ARG A 14 -9.74 -7.36 8.56
N ARG A 15 -10.87 -7.58 7.88
CA ARG A 15 -12.20 -7.57 8.52
C ARG A 15 -12.34 -8.72 9.52
N ALA A 16 -11.85 -9.92 9.19
CA ALA A 16 -11.84 -11.05 10.12
C ALA A 16 -10.96 -10.78 11.36
N GLU A 17 -9.92 -9.95 11.23
CA GLU A 17 -9.08 -9.47 12.32
C GLU A 17 -9.71 -8.30 13.12
N GLY A 18 -10.98 -7.93 12.85
CA GLY A 18 -11.70 -6.88 13.56
C GLY A 18 -11.40 -5.45 13.12
N ARG A 19 -10.65 -5.26 12.02
CA ARG A 19 -10.40 -3.91 11.48
C ARG A 19 -11.62 -3.38 10.75
N ASN A 20 -11.90 -2.10 10.96
CA ASN A 20 -12.93 -1.42 10.20
C ASN A 20 -12.41 -0.97 8.83
N ASP A 21 -13.34 -0.71 7.90
CA ASP A 21 -13.00 -0.34 6.53
C ASP A 21 -12.16 0.95 6.42
N ARG A 22 -12.27 1.88 7.38
CA ARG A 22 -11.47 3.12 7.40
C ARG A 22 -10.01 2.79 7.67
N GLU A 23 -9.72 1.92 8.63
CA GLU A 23 -8.37 1.46 8.94
C GLU A 23 -7.77 0.67 7.77
N ILE A 24 -8.55 -0.22 7.16
CA ILE A 24 -8.10 -1.03 6.03
C ILE A 24 -7.74 -0.13 4.84
N ARG A 25 -8.61 0.83 4.50
CA ARG A 25 -8.33 1.83 3.46
C ARG A 25 -7.08 2.65 3.77
N ARG A 26 -6.91 3.09 5.02
CA ARG A 26 -5.71 3.83 5.45
C ARG A 26 -4.45 3.02 5.21
N CYS A 27 -4.40 1.75 5.66
CA CYS A 27 -3.24 0.88 5.45
C CYS A 27 -2.92 0.71 3.96
N ILE A 28 -3.93 0.47 3.11
CA ILE A 28 -3.71 0.27 1.67
C ILE A 28 -3.16 1.53 1.01
N LYS A 29 -3.77 2.70 1.27
CA LYS A 29 -3.28 3.98 0.73
C LYS A 29 -1.85 4.26 1.16
N HIS A 30 -1.56 4.03 2.44
CA HIS A 30 -0.23 4.26 3.01
C HIS A 30 0.83 3.34 2.41
N TYR A 31 0.49 2.07 2.25
CA TYR A 31 1.34 1.10 1.56
C TYR A 31 1.58 1.51 0.11
N LEU A 32 0.54 1.85 -0.64
CA LEU A 32 0.66 2.24 -2.05
C LEU A 32 1.50 3.50 -2.22
N ALA A 33 1.29 4.52 -1.38
CA ALA A 33 2.10 5.74 -1.41
C ALA A 33 3.58 5.45 -1.17
N ARG A 34 3.89 4.63 -0.15
CA ARG A 34 5.28 4.21 0.13
C ARG A 34 5.85 3.38 -1.00
N HIS A 35 5.08 2.46 -1.56
CA HIS A 35 5.51 1.61 -2.65
C HIS A 35 5.84 2.43 -3.89
N VAL A 36 4.94 3.32 -4.32
CA VAL A 36 5.17 4.22 -5.46
C VAL A 36 6.40 5.10 -5.22
N TYR A 37 6.49 5.75 -4.07
CA TYR A 37 7.66 6.57 -3.73
C TYR A 37 8.97 5.78 -3.81
N ARG A 38 9.01 4.55 -3.26
CA ARG A 38 10.19 3.69 -3.32
C ARG A 38 10.54 3.27 -4.74
N ASN A 39 9.56 2.90 -5.58
CA ASN A 39 9.83 2.52 -6.96
C ASN A 39 10.37 3.69 -7.78
N LEU A 40 9.78 4.87 -7.60
CA LEU A 40 10.24 6.09 -8.27
C LEU A 40 11.68 6.42 -7.85
N ASN A 41 11.98 6.43 -6.54
CA ASN A 41 13.32 6.75 -6.05
C ASN A 41 14.34 5.61 -6.22
N ALA A 42 13.93 4.36 -6.38
CA ALA A 42 14.82 3.27 -6.72
C ALA A 42 15.31 3.37 -8.18
N THR A 43 14.51 4.00 -9.04
CA THR A 43 14.86 4.23 -10.45
C THR A 43 15.70 5.50 -10.61
N THR A 44 15.61 6.44 -9.68
CA THR A 44 16.50 7.59 -9.60
C THR A 44 17.82 7.12 -8.96
N PRO A 45 18.93 6.93 -9.70
CA PRO A 45 20.22 6.73 -9.05
C PRO A 45 20.43 7.94 -8.13
N SER A 46 20.62 7.68 -6.85
CA SER A 46 20.94 8.69 -5.86
C SER A 46 22.25 9.36 -6.28
N VAL A 47 22.17 10.42 -7.08
CA VAL A 47 23.24 11.41 -7.24
C VAL A 47 23.29 12.15 -5.91
N ASN A 48 24.01 11.59 -4.94
CA ASN A 48 24.31 12.24 -3.69
C ASN A 48 25.78 12.01 -3.34
N GLY A 49 26.55 13.09 -3.43
CA GLY A 49 27.65 13.39 -2.52
C GLY A 49 29.05 13.18 -3.07
N SER A 50 29.52 14.14 -3.88
CA SER A 50 30.94 14.49 -3.98
C SER A 50 31.23 15.68 -3.06
#